data_AF-A0A937BAF7-F1
#
_entry.id   AF-A0A937BAF7-F1
#
_cell.length_a   1.000
_cell.length_b   1.000
_cell.length_c   1.000
_cell.angle_alpha   90.00
_cell.angle_beta   90.00
_cell.angle_gamma   90.00
#
_symmetry.space_group_name_H-M   'P 1'
#
loop_
_entity.id
_entity.type
_entity.pdbx_description
1 polymer ?
#
loop_
_entity_poly.entity_id
_entity_poly.type
_entity_poly.pdbx_seq_one_letter_code
_entity_poly.pdbx_strand_id
1 'polypeptide(L)'
;MVTRFKKWADVISGLLKPGGLLYIAEFHPLLYMYEFESQELQYPYGSPGKVFSDSESFTYADRNYPLESVSYFWQHNFDEIISALLDNDLDILRFKEIEFSPYNCFPHMKEIAPKRYQYGKAELKIPHIFHILARKRGE
;
A
#
# COMPACT_ATOMS: atom_id res chain seq x y z
N MET A 1 -5.38 13.42 -17.12
CA MET A 1 -5.98 12.11 -16.78
C MET A 1 -6.31 12.16 -15.30
N VAL A 2 -7.59 12.25 -14.90
CA VAL A 2 -7.94 12.27 -13.47
C VAL A 2 -7.92 10.83 -12.98
N THR A 3 -6.91 10.46 -12.20
CA THR A 3 -6.83 9.13 -11.63
C THR A 3 -7.84 8.98 -10.48
N ARG A 4 -8.26 7.75 -10.17
CA ARG A 4 -9.19 7.50 -9.04
C ARG A 4 -8.59 7.96 -7.72
N PHE A 5 -7.28 7.87 -7.58
CA PHE A 5 -6.57 8.27 -6.38
C PHE A 5 -6.61 9.80 -6.15
N LYS A 6 -6.63 10.61 -7.22
CA LYS A 6 -6.81 12.07 -7.08
C LYS A 6 -8.15 12.44 -6.43
N LYS A 7 -9.23 11.74 -6.78
CA LYS A 7 -10.55 11.94 -6.14
C LYS A 7 -10.55 11.51 -4.67
N TRP A 8 -9.82 10.44 -4.35
CA TRP A 8 -9.64 10.02 -2.97
C TRP A 8 -8.92 11.10 -2.15
N ALA A 9 -7.82 11.65 -2.67
CA ALA A 9 -7.08 12.71 -1.99
C ALA A 9 -7.90 14.00 -1.81
N ASP A 10 -8.72 14.37 -2.79
CA ASP A 10 -9.67 15.49 -2.70
C ASP A 10 -10.66 15.31 -1.53
N VAL A 11 -11.28 14.13 -1.42
CA VAL A 11 -12.19 13.81 -0.31
C VAL A 11 -11.48 13.90 1.04
N ILE A 12 -10.27 13.33 1.17
CA ILE A 12 -9.51 13.42 2.42
C ILE A 12 -9.18 14.88 2.77
N SER A 13 -8.75 15.66 1.77
CA SER A 13 -8.42 17.07 1.95
C SER A 13 -9.61 17.90 2.43
N GLY A 14 -10.82 17.62 1.90
CA GLY A 14 -12.07 18.26 2.34
C GLY A 14 -12.55 17.85 3.73
N LEU A 15 -12.11 16.69 4.24
CA LEU A 15 -12.45 16.22 5.59
C LEU A 15 -11.49 16.73 6.66
N LEU A 16 -10.29 17.18 6.27
CA LEU A 16 -9.28 17.70 7.20
C LEU A 16 -9.51 19.20 7.46
N LYS A 17 -9.42 19.60 8.74
CA LYS A 17 -9.33 21.01 9.11
C LYS A 17 -8.00 21.61 8.60
N PRO A 18 -7.91 22.92 8.38
CA PRO A 18 -6.65 23.60 8.12
C PRO A 18 -5.58 23.22 9.16
N GLY A 19 -4.39 22.82 8.69
CA GLY A 19 -3.30 22.31 9.53
C GLY A 19 -3.46 20.87 10.03
N GLY A 20 -4.56 20.18 9.69
CA GLY A 20 -4.81 18.78 10.03
C GLY A 20 -3.80 17.82 9.39
N LEU A 21 -3.58 16.67 10.02
CA LEU A 21 -2.59 15.68 9.59
C LEU A 21 -3.25 14.46 8.95
N LEU A 22 -2.66 13.98 7.86
CA LEU A 22 -2.89 12.68 7.26
C LEU A 22 -1.65 11.82 7.49
N TYR A 23 -1.84 10.61 8.02
CA TYR A 23 -0.78 9.62 8.14
C TYR A 23 -1.17 8.35 7.40
N ILE A 24 -0.33 7.93 6.46
CA ILE A 24 -0.47 6.70 5.68
C ILE A 24 0.64 5.75 6.10
N ALA A 25 0.28 4.50 6.40
CA ALA A 25 1.22 3.40 6.58
C ALA A 25 0.69 2.19 5.82
N GLU A 26 1.37 1.86 4.72
CA GLU A 26 0.85 0.90 3.73
C GLU A 26 1.98 0.03 3.17
N PHE A 27 1.58 -1.13 2.62
CA PHE A 27 2.53 -1.99 1.92
C PHE A 27 3.08 -1.31 0.67
N HIS A 28 4.36 -1.56 0.41
CA HIS A 28 5.08 -0.94 -0.68
C HIS A 28 4.61 -1.49 -2.04
N PRO A 29 4.30 -0.64 -3.03
CA PRO A 29 3.82 -1.09 -4.35
C PRO A 29 4.75 -2.08 -5.06
N LEU A 30 6.05 -2.04 -4.75
CA LEU A 30 7.04 -3.01 -5.23
C LEU A 30 6.70 -4.45 -4.87
N LEU A 31 6.15 -4.71 -3.67
CA LEU A 31 5.80 -6.08 -3.27
C LEU A 31 4.76 -6.68 -4.21
N TYR A 32 3.82 -5.86 -4.67
CA TYR A 32 2.75 -6.30 -5.55
C TYR A 32 3.17 -6.46 -7.02
N MET A 33 4.45 -6.24 -7.34
CA MET A 33 5.04 -6.64 -8.62
C MET A 33 5.32 -8.15 -8.68
N TYR A 34 5.41 -8.80 -7.51
CA TYR A 34 5.69 -10.23 -7.40
C TYR A 34 4.40 -11.05 -7.48
N GLU A 35 4.51 -12.20 -8.15
CA GLU A 35 3.66 -13.35 -7.83
C GLU A 35 4.21 -13.96 -6.53
N PHE A 36 3.42 -13.96 -5.47
CA PHE A 36 3.92 -14.23 -4.13
C PHE A 36 4.36 -15.68 -3.93
N GLU A 37 3.72 -16.63 -4.62
CA GLU A 37 4.07 -18.05 -4.49
C GLU A 37 5.33 -18.41 -5.29
N SER A 38 5.45 -17.92 -6.53
CA SER A 38 6.63 -18.20 -7.37
C SER A 38 7.84 -17.32 -7.03
N GLN A 39 7.61 -16.20 -6.32
CA GLN A 39 8.61 -15.15 -6.06
C GLN A 39 9.18 -14.50 -7.32
N GLU A 40 8.47 -14.61 -8.44
CA GLU A 40 8.85 -14.00 -9.71
C GLU A 40 8.20 -12.62 -9.87
N LEU A 41 8.90 -11.70 -10.53
CA LEU A 41 8.31 -10.43 -10.97
C LEU A 41 7.40 -10.69 -12.17
N GLN A 42 6.09 -10.59 -11.97
CA GLN A 42 5.09 -10.87 -13.01
C GLN A 42 4.15 -9.68 -13.28
N TYR A 43 4.15 -8.68 -12.40
CA TYR A 43 3.24 -7.54 -12.49
C TYR A 43 4.01 -6.22 -12.65
N PRO A 44 3.43 -5.24 -13.37
CA PRO A 44 4.05 -3.93 -13.55
C PRO A 44 4.04 -3.12 -12.24
N TYR A 45 4.95 -2.14 -12.14
CA TYR A 45 5.01 -1.24 -10.99
C TYR A 45 3.84 -0.25 -11.01
N GLY A 46 2.85 -0.51 -10.15
CA GLY A 46 1.56 0.15 -10.23
C GLY A 46 0.76 -0.30 -11.46
N SER A 47 -0.54 -0.04 -11.48
CA SER A 47 -1.36 -0.35 -12.65
C SER A 47 -2.58 0.56 -12.71
N PRO A 48 -2.40 1.84 -13.08
CA PRO A 48 -3.52 2.78 -13.14
C PRO A 48 -4.60 2.24 -14.09
N GLY A 49 -5.78 1.96 -13.54
CA GLY A 49 -6.94 1.47 -14.28
C GLY A 49 -7.04 -0.06 -14.43
N LYS A 50 -6.04 -0.84 -14.04
CA LYS A 50 -6.16 -2.30 -13.96
C LYS A 50 -6.71 -2.69 -12.60
N VAL A 51 -7.72 -3.55 -12.60
CA VAL A 51 -8.26 -4.17 -11.40
C VAL A 51 -7.58 -5.53 -11.24
N PHE A 52 -7.08 -5.80 -10.04
CA PHE A 52 -6.68 -7.15 -9.64
C PHE A 52 -7.78 -7.74 -8.78
N SER A 53 -7.92 -9.06 -8.80
CA SER A 53 -8.89 -9.77 -7.97
C SER A 53 -8.24 -10.94 -7.27
N ASP A 54 -8.63 -11.15 -6.02
CA ASP A 54 -8.29 -12.34 -5.25
C ASP A 54 -9.57 -13.00 -4.74
N SER A 55 -9.59 -14.33 -4.68
CA SER A 55 -10.74 -15.10 -4.22
C SER A 55 -10.39 -15.81 -2.93
N GLU A 56 -11.10 -15.47 -1.85
CA GLU A 56 -10.94 -16.12 -0.55
C GLU A 56 -12.15 -17.02 -0.28
N SER A 57 -11.87 -18.24 0.22
CA SER A 57 -12.86 -19.24 0.61
C SER A 57 -13.27 -19.16 2.10
N PHE A 58 -12.69 -18.21 2.83
CA PHE A 58 -12.88 -18.00 4.26
C PHE A 58 -12.74 -16.52 4.61
N THR A 59 -13.04 -16.15 5.86
CA THR A 59 -12.83 -14.78 6.33
C THR A 59 -11.53 -14.66 7.12
N TYR A 60 -10.97 -13.46 7.19
CA TYR A 60 -9.82 -13.17 8.07
C TYR A 60 -10.14 -13.37 9.57
N ALA A 61 -11.42 -13.38 9.95
CA ALA A 61 -11.89 -13.55 11.34
C ALA A 61 -12.18 -15.01 11.72
N ASP A 62 -12.64 -15.82 10.77
CA ASP A 62 -12.91 -17.25 10.93
C ASP A 62 -12.53 -18.01 9.65
N ARG A 63 -11.45 -18.80 9.76
CA ARG A 63 -10.92 -19.61 8.67
C ARG A 63 -11.75 -20.87 8.37
N ASN A 64 -12.67 -21.23 9.26
CA ASN A 64 -13.55 -22.37 9.09
C ASN A 64 -14.94 -21.97 8.59
N TYR A 65 -15.21 -20.66 8.46
CA TYR A 65 -16.47 -20.17 7.91
C TYR A 65 -16.41 -20.22 6.38
N PRO A 66 -17.23 -21.07 5.73
CA PRO A 66 -17.24 -21.15 4.28
C PRO A 66 -17.83 -19.87 3.71
N LEU A 67 -17.02 -19.15 2.93
CA LEU A 67 -17.40 -17.93 2.24
C LEU A 67 -16.78 -17.95 0.85
N GLU A 68 -17.55 -17.73 -0.21
CA GLU A 68 -16.96 -17.39 -1.50
C GLU A 68 -16.97 -15.88 -1.64
N SER A 69 -15.80 -15.24 -1.48
CA SER A 69 -15.66 -13.80 -1.66
C SER A 69 -14.58 -13.48 -2.68
N VAL A 70 -14.86 -12.49 -3.52
CA VAL A 70 -13.89 -11.93 -4.46
C VAL A 70 -13.58 -10.51 -4.01
N SER A 71 -12.33 -10.28 -3.65
CA SER A 71 -11.80 -8.97 -3.33
C SER A 71 -11.19 -8.35 -4.58
N TYR A 72 -11.44 -7.07 -4.81
CA TYR A 72 -10.85 -6.32 -5.91
C TYR A 72 -9.93 -5.24 -5.37
N PHE A 73 -8.74 -5.10 -5.96
CA PHE A 73 -7.76 -4.13 -5.52
C PHE A 73 -7.09 -3.43 -6.69
N TRP A 74 -6.56 -2.25 -6.41
CA TRP A 74 -5.86 -1.38 -7.36
C TRP A 74 -4.48 -1.06 -6.81
N GLN A 75 -3.49 -1.14 -7.68
CA GLN A 75 -2.12 -0.78 -7.32
C GLN A 75 -1.81 0.64 -7.79
N HIS A 76 -1.48 1.50 -6.83
CA HIS A 76 -1.07 2.88 -7.08
C HIS A 76 0.44 2.99 -6.90
N ASN A 77 1.12 3.54 -7.90
CA ASN A 77 2.54 3.84 -7.77
C ASN A 77 2.74 5.14 -6.97
N PHE A 78 3.99 5.46 -6.60
CA PHE A 78 4.23 6.65 -5.81
C PHE A 78 3.99 7.96 -6.56
N ASP A 79 4.17 8.00 -7.88
CA ASP A 79 3.82 9.20 -8.64
C ASP A 79 2.33 9.54 -8.45
N GLU A 80 1.45 8.56 -8.63
CA GLU A 80 0.01 8.75 -8.44
C GLU A 80 -0.32 9.13 -6.99
N ILE A 81 0.30 8.47 -6.01
CA ILE A 81 0.04 8.74 -4.59
C ILE A 81 0.50 10.14 -4.19
N ILE A 82 1.76 10.46 -4.46
CA ILE A 82 2.41 11.71 -4.06
C ILE A 82 1.78 12.88 -4.80
N SER A 83 1.63 12.77 -6.13
CA SER A 83 1.04 13.85 -6.93
C SER A 83 -0.41 14.13 -6.52
N ALA A 84 -1.20 13.10 -6.21
CA ALA A 84 -2.56 13.31 -5.73
C ALA A 84 -2.62 14.06 -4.40
N LEU A 85 -1.69 13.81 -3.47
CA LEU A 85 -1.65 14.55 -2.20
C LEU A 85 -1.24 16.02 -2.45
N LEU A 86 -0.16 16.23 -3.20
CA LEU A 86 0.38 17.57 -3.48
C LEU A 86 -0.63 18.46 -4.24
N ASP A 87 -1.38 17.87 -5.18
CA ASP A 87 -2.41 18.52 -5.98
C ASP A 87 -3.67 18.88 -5.17
N ASN A 88 -3.87 18.27 -3.99
CA ASN A 88 -5.07 18.45 -3.14
C ASN A 88 -4.72 19.11 -1.80
N ASP A 89 -3.81 20.09 -1.82
CA ASP A 89 -3.44 20.90 -0.64
C ASP A 89 -2.90 20.12 0.56
N LEU A 90 -2.29 18.97 0.32
CA LEU A 90 -1.60 18.21 1.36
C LEU A 90 -0.09 18.33 1.15
N ASP A 91 0.56 19.07 2.03
CA ASP A 91 2.02 19.18 2.04
C ASP A 91 2.61 17.93 2.68
N ILE A 92 3.49 17.23 1.96
CA ILE A 92 4.20 16.08 2.49
C ILE A 92 5.26 16.57 3.47
N LEU A 93 5.08 16.21 4.74
CA LEU A 93 6.03 16.51 5.82
C LEU A 93 7.09 15.41 5.96
N ARG A 94 6.74 14.16 5.63
CA ARG A 94 7.66 13.03 5.69
C ARG A 94 7.25 11.93 4.72
N PHE A 95 8.25 11.35 4.07
CA PHE A 95 8.15 10.10 3.34
C PHE A 95 9.23 9.15 3.85
N LYS A 96 8.89 7.88 4.11
CA LYS A 96 9.84 6.88 4.60
C LYS A 96 9.50 5.52 4.03
N GLU A 97 10.51 4.86 3.48
CA GLU A 97 10.45 3.44 3.11
C GLU A 97 11.10 2.58 4.19
N ILE A 98 10.54 1.40 4.44
CA ILE A 98 10.94 0.48 5.50
C ILE A 98 11.18 -0.89 4.88
N GLU A 99 12.35 -1.46 5.14
CA GLU A 99 12.85 -2.71 4.54
C GLU A 99 12.26 -4.00 5.15
N PHE A 100 11.24 -3.89 6.00
CA PHE A 100 10.57 -5.02 6.62
C PHE A 100 9.08 -4.71 6.87
N SER A 101 8.27 -5.76 6.94
CA SER A 101 6.89 -5.71 7.44
C SER A 101 6.86 -6.06 8.93
N PRO A 102 5.99 -5.42 9.75
CA PRO A 102 5.72 -5.85 11.11
C PRO A 102 4.83 -7.10 11.18
N TYR A 103 4.30 -7.56 10.04
CA TYR A 103 3.41 -8.71 9.93
C TYR A 103 3.94 -9.77 8.97
N ASN A 104 3.73 -11.04 9.31
CA ASN A 104 3.98 -12.18 8.45
C ASN A 104 2.72 -12.47 7.61
N CYS A 105 2.53 -11.71 6.53
CA CYS A 105 1.26 -11.64 5.80
C CYS A 105 1.33 -12.10 4.34
N PHE A 106 2.54 -12.37 3.82
CA PHE A 106 2.72 -12.93 2.48
C PHE A 106 3.38 -14.32 2.58
N PRO A 107 3.11 -15.23 1.63
CA PRO A 107 3.86 -16.48 1.50
C PRO A 107 5.37 -16.26 1.54
N HIS A 108 6.11 -17.23 2.07
CA HIS A 108 7.59 -17.27 2.06
C HIS A 108 8.31 -16.13 2.78
N MET A 109 7.61 -15.30 3.56
CA MET A 109 8.27 -14.30 4.40
C MET A 109 9.10 -14.93 5.51
N LYS A 110 10.26 -14.33 5.81
CA LYS A 110 11.19 -14.76 6.84
C LYS A 110 11.26 -13.74 7.96
N GLU A 111 11.19 -14.19 9.21
CA GLU A 111 11.45 -13.33 10.37
C GLU A 111 12.96 -13.08 10.50
N ILE A 112 13.38 -11.84 10.34
CA ILE A 112 14.79 -11.42 10.40
C ILE A 112 15.17 -10.81 11.76
N ALA A 113 14.17 -10.42 12.55
CA ALA A 113 14.27 -9.95 13.94
C ALA A 113 12.85 -10.00 14.55
N PRO A 114 12.69 -9.88 15.89
CA PRO A 114 11.37 -9.93 16.51
C PRO A 114 10.37 -8.97 15.86
N LYS A 115 9.28 -9.51 15.29
CA LYS A 115 8.25 -8.76 14.56
C LYS A 115 8.78 -7.98 13.36
N ARG A 116 9.80 -8.50 12.68
CA ARG A 116 10.31 -7.95 11.41
C ARG A 116 10.41 -9.07 10.39
N TYR A 117 9.55 -8.99 9.38
CA TYR A 117 9.42 -10.00 8.35
C TYR A 117 9.86 -9.43 7.00
N GLN A 118 10.62 -10.22 6.25
CA GLN A 118 11.12 -9.87 4.92
C GLN A 118 10.67 -10.92 3.91
N TYR A 119 10.11 -10.44 2.80
CA TYR A 119 9.75 -11.16 1.61
C TYR A 119 10.89 -11.07 0.57
N GLY A 120 10.99 -12.09 -0.28
CA GLY A 120 12.03 -12.18 -1.30
C GLY A 120 13.39 -12.66 -0.78
N LYS A 121 14.44 -12.44 -1.57
CA LYS A 121 15.80 -12.86 -1.22
C LYS A 121 16.32 -12.00 -0.06
N ALA A 122 16.57 -12.61 1.09
CA ALA A 122 17.00 -11.91 2.32
C ALA A 122 18.25 -11.02 2.12
N GLU A 123 19.13 -11.37 1.19
CA GLU A 123 20.32 -10.59 0.83
C GLU A 123 19.98 -9.23 0.17
N LEU A 124 18.79 -9.10 -0.42
CA LEU A 124 18.31 -7.88 -1.05
C LEU A 124 17.34 -7.16 -0.12
N LYS A 125 17.76 -6.00 0.38
CA LYS A 125 16.92 -5.09 1.16
C LYS A 125 15.94 -4.37 0.22
N ILE A 126 14.74 -4.90 0.10
CA ILE A 126 13.63 -4.26 -0.64
C ILE A 126 12.66 -3.58 0.33
N PRO A 127 12.04 -2.46 -0.06
CA PRO A 127 11.05 -1.81 0.77
C PRO A 127 9.77 -2.65 0.83
N HIS A 128 9.26 -2.83 2.04
CA HIS A 128 8.05 -3.59 2.34
C HIS A 128 6.88 -2.69 2.70
N ILE A 129 7.19 -1.58 3.35
CA ILE A 129 6.21 -0.60 3.81
C ILE A 129 6.71 0.78 3.48
N PHE A 130 5.78 1.69 3.22
CA PHE A 130 6.06 3.11 3.21
C PHE A 130 5.15 3.84 4.18
N HIS A 131 5.67 4.93 4.74
CA HIS A 131 4.91 5.89 5.52
C HIS A 131 4.90 7.25 4.83
N ILE A 132 3.73 7.89 4.79
CA ILE A 132 3.59 9.31 4.42
C ILE A 132 2.94 10.04 5.58
N LEU A 133 3.55 11.13 6.02
CA LEU A 133 2.90 12.14 6.85
C LEU A 133 2.69 13.37 5.97
N ALA A 134 1.44 13.80 5.84
CA ALA A 134 1.07 15.01 5.13
C ALA A 134 0.23 15.92 6.02
N ARG A 135 0.21 17.21 5.69
CA ARG A 135 -0.55 18.23 6.40
C ARG A 135 -1.41 19.02 5.44
N LYS A 136 -2.69 19.20 5.76
CA LYS A 136 -3.57 20.10 5.03
C LYS A 136 -3.05 21.52 5.20
N ARG A 137 -2.79 22.21 4.08
CA ARG A 137 -2.36 23.61 4.07
C ARG A 137 -3.33 24.46 4.92
N GLY A 138 -2.76 25.36 5.72
CA GLY A 138 -3.53 26.41 6.36
C GLY A 138 -3.90 27.48 5.33
N GLU A 139 -4.98 28.21 5.57
CA GLU A 139 -5.18 29.52 4.94
C GLU A 139 -4.08 30.50 5.36
#